data_AF-A0AAJ6H1R7-F1
#
_entry.id   AF-A0AAJ6H1R7-F1
#
_cell.length_a   1.000
_cell.length_b   1.000
_cell.length_c   1.000
_cell.angle_alpha   90.00
_cell.angle_beta   90.00
_cell.angle_gamma   90.00
#
_symmetry.space_group_name_H-M   'P 1'
#
loop_
_entity.id
_entity.type
_entity.pdbx_description
1 polymer ?
#
loop_
_entity_poly.entity_id
_entity_poly.type
_entity_poly.pdbx_seq_one_letter_code
_entity_poly.pdbx_strand_id
1 'polypeptide(L)'
;MRDEKDPGTVEMQLPRKQGRPPKYGEAMSAAERARDYRRKRKQDAMAYIGQPEKEASIAAAIDSLRYAFAKGEANTALALLADLRMRAHEMKS
;
A
#
# COMPACT_ATOMS: atom_id res chain seq x y z
N MET A 1 -30.16 -32.34 -41.54
CA MET A 1 -30.95 -32.57 -40.30
C MET A 1 -29.92 -32.77 -39.18
N ARG A 2 -30.04 -32.08 -38.05
CA ARG A 2 -29.04 -32.13 -36.95
C ARG A 2 -28.90 -33.56 -36.42
N ASP A 3 -27.67 -33.96 -36.12
CA ASP A 3 -27.31 -35.29 -35.62
C ASP A 3 -27.85 -35.51 -34.19
N GLU A 4 -28.49 -36.66 -33.92
CA GLU A 4 -29.16 -36.99 -32.65
C GLU A 4 -28.16 -37.22 -31.50
N LYS A 5 -26.87 -37.37 -31.81
CA LYS A 5 -25.78 -37.55 -30.84
C LYS A 5 -24.93 -36.29 -30.60
N ASP A 6 -25.42 -35.12 -30.95
CA ASP A 6 -24.78 -33.86 -30.56
C ASP A 6 -25.37 -33.39 -29.21
N PRO A 7 -24.76 -33.72 -28.05
CA PRO A 7 -25.16 -33.17 -26.76
C PRO A 7 -24.80 -31.68 -26.77
N GLY A 8 -25.68 -30.89 -27.38
CA GLY A 8 -25.45 -29.51 -27.76
C GLY A 8 -24.62 -28.79 -26.73
N THR A 9 -23.43 -28.33 -27.17
CA THR A 9 -22.39 -27.65 -26.41
C THR A 9 -22.74 -27.52 -24.93
N VAL A 10 -22.56 -28.59 -24.17
CA VAL A 10 -22.56 -28.54 -22.71
C VAL A 10 -21.65 -27.38 -22.37
N GLU A 11 -22.18 -26.35 -21.69
CA GLU A 11 -21.39 -25.21 -21.27
C GLU A 11 -20.24 -25.72 -20.41
N MET A 12 -19.10 -25.97 -21.04
CA MET A 12 -17.88 -26.32 -20.36
C MET A 12 -17.60 -25.14 -19.45
N GLN A 13 -17.72 -25.33 -18.14
CA GLN A 13 -17.27 -24.33 -17.19
C GLN A 13 -15.75 -24.26 -17.30
N LEU A 14 -15.25 -23.39 -18.19
CA LEU A 14 -13.82 -23.18 -18.34
C LEU A 14 -13.25 -22.74 -16.99
N PRO A 15 -12.10 -23.30 -16.57
CA PRO A 15 -11.38 -22.81 -15.39
C PRO A 15 -11.09 -21.32 -15.55
N ARG A 16 -11.40 -20.52 -14.53
CA ARG A 16 -11.20 -19.06 -14.57
C ARG A 16 -9.71 -18.78 -14.74
N LYS A 17 -9.36 -17.84 -15.64
CA LYS A 17 -7.98 -17.33 -15.78
C LYS A 17 -7.43 -16.93 -14.40
N GLN A 18 -6.25 -17.46 -14.06
CA GLN A 18 -5.53 -17.08 -12.83
C GLN A 18 -5.36 -15.54 -12.79
N GLY A 19 -5.78 -14.91 -11.69
CA GLY A 19 -5.72 -13.46 -11.48
C GLY A 19 -7.06 -12.71 -11.42
N ARG A 20 -8.21 -13.38 -11.60
CA ARG A 20 -9.52 -12.72 -11.46
C ARG A 20 -9.98 -12.74 -9.99
N PRO A 21 -10.24 -11.58 -9.35
CA PRO A 21 -10.67 -11.52 -7.96
C PRO A 21 -12.04 -12.21 -7.71
N PRO A 22 -12.36 -12.57 -6.44
CA PRO A 22 -13.51 -13.42 -6.07
C PRO A 22 -14.89 -12.83 -6.38
N LYS A 23 -15.90 -13.70 -6.47
CA LYS A 23 -17.30 -13.41 -6.86
C LYS A 23 -18.20 -12.84 -5.73
N TYR A 24 -17.69 -12.70 -4.50
CA TYR A 24 -18.43 -12.26 -3.29
C TYR A 24 -17.81 -11.06 -2.56
N GLY A 25 -17.06 -10.23 -3.29
CA GLY A 25 -16.61 -8.92 -2.82
C GLY A 25 -16.20 -8.11 -4.04
N GLU A 26 -16.69 -6.88 -4.15
CA GLU A 26 -16.34 -6.01 -5.27
C GLU A 26 -14.83 -5.76 -5.29
N ALA A 27 -14.24 -5.95 -6.47
CA ALA A 27 -12.85 -5.57 -6.67
C ALA A 27 -12.76 -4.05 -6.48
N MET A 28 -11.93 -3.59 -5.54
CA MET A 28 -11.77 -2.17 -5.29
C MET A 28 -11.47 -1.41 -6.59
N SER A 29 -12.26 -0.38 -6.84
CA SER A 29 -12.00 0.57 -7.92
C SER A 29 -10.61 1.19 -7.78
N ALA A 30 -10.07 1.71 -8.88
CA ALA A 30 -8.81 2.44 -8.83
C ALA A 30 -8.87 3.63 -7.85
N ALA A 31 -10.03 4.29 -7.76
CA ALA A 31 -10.27 5.39 -6.83
C ALA A 31 -10.26 4.95 -5.37
N GLU A 32 -10.90 3.82 -5.05
CA GLU A 32 -10.88 3.23 -3.70
C GLU A 32 -9.48 2.79 -3.31
N ARG A 33 -8.76 2.10 -4.21
CA ARG A 33 -7.35 1.75 -3.98
C ARG A 33 -6.49 2.97 -3.72
N ALA A 34 -6.68 4.06 -4.48
CA ALA A 34 -5.94 5.29 -4.26
C ALA A 34 -6.31 5.98 -2.94
N ARG A 35 -7.59 5.97 -2.55
CA ARG A 35 -8.05 6.48 -1.25
C ARG A 35 -7.45 5.68 -0.10
N ASP A 36 -7.52 4.36 -0.18
CA ASP A 36 -6.97 3.44 0.83
C ASP A 36 -5.46 3.57 0.94
N TYR A 37 -4.75 3.70 -0.19
CA TYR A 37 -3.31 3.98 -0.21
C TYR A 37 -2.99 5.28 0.52
N ARG A 38 -3.69 6.38 0.21
CA ARG A 38 -3.50 7.67 0.89
C ARG A 38 -3.82 7.59 2.38
N ARG A 39 -4.88 6.86 2.75
CA ARG A 39 -5.28 6.66 4.16
C ARG A 39 -4.19 5.90 4.92
N LYS A 40 -3.72 4.77 4.40
CA LYS A 40 -2.64 3.98 5.00
C LYS A 40 -1.37 4.81 5.13
N ARG A 41 -0.96 5.50 4.07
CA ARG A 41 0.22 6.37 4.07
C ARG A 41 0.16 7.46 5.15
N LYS A 42 -1.01 8.05 5.39
CA LYS A 42 -1.21 9.00 6.50
C LYS A 42 -1.11 8.31 7.86
N GLN A 43 -1.67 7.11 8.02
CA GLN A 43 -1.58 6.34 9.26
C GLN A 43 -0.14 5.96 9.59
N ASP A 44 0.60 5.45 8.60
CA ASP A 44 2.01 5.05 8.75
C ASP A 44 2.88 6.24 9.15
N ALA A 45 2.65 7.43 8.56
CA ALA A 45 3.33 8.66 8.95
C ALA A 45 3.01 9.12 10.38
N MET A 46 1.75 8.96 10.83
CA MET A 46 1.42 9.31 12.22
C MET A 46 1.99 8.30 13.22
N ALA A 47 2.01 7.02 12.85
CA ALA A 47 2.57 5.94 13.68
C ALA A 47 4.10 6.05 13.84
N TYR A 48 4.80 6.68 12.89
CA TYR A 48 6.23 6.92 12.96
C TYR A 48 6.66 7.74 14.20
N ILE A 49 5.82 8.70 14.61
CA ILE A 49 6.10 9.59 15.73
C ILE A 49 6.00 8.77 17.03
N GLY A 50 7.13 8.18 17.47
CA GLY A 50 7.24 7.38 18.68
C GLY A 50 7.63 5.90 18.48
N GLN A 51 7.89 5.45 17.25
CA GLN A 51 8.39 4.10 16.99
C GLN A 51 9.92 4.03 17.11
N PRO A 52 10.50 2.90 17.56
CA PRO A 52 11.95 2.70 17.54
C PRO A 52 12.50 2.75 16.11
N GLU A 53 13.65 3.40 15.94
CA GLU A 53 14.26 3.78 14.64
C GLU A 53 14.41 2.61 13.64
N LYS A 54 14.47 1.35 14.11
CA LYS A 54 14.76 0.19 13.24
C LYS A 54 13.55 -0.40 12.50
N GLU A 55 12.32 -0.13 12.93
CA GLU A 55 11.13 -0.80 12.36
C GLU A 55 10.34 0.08 11.37
N ALA A 56 10.56 1.39 11.41
CA ALA A 56 9.79 2.33 10.62
C ALA A 56 10.37 2.49 9.20
N SER A 57 9.53 2.46 8.18
CA SER A 57 9.95 2.67 6.78
C SER A 57 10.49 4.08 6.54
N ILE A 58 11.52 4.22 5.70
CA ILE A 58 12.07 5.51 5.24
C ILE A 58 10.96 6.39 4.62
N ALA A 59 10.01 5.79 3.91
CA ALA A 59 8.90 6.53 3.32
C ALA A 59 8.01 7.18 4.40
N ALA A 60 7.75 6.46 5.49
CA ALA A 60 6.99 6.96 6.63
C ALA A 60 7.76 8.08 7.36
N ALA A 61 9.09 7.97 7.49
CA ALA A 61 9.95 9.01 8.04
C ALA A 61 9.83 10.33 7.28
N ILE A 62 9.92 10.26 5.95
CA ILE A 62 9.82 11.42 5.06
C ILE A 62 8.43 12.05 5.14
N ASP A 63 7.37 11.24 5.13
CA ASP A 63 6.01 11.77 5.24
C ASP A 63 5.77 12.43 6.61
N SER A 64 6.33 11.86 7.69
CA SER A 64 6.28 12.45 9.04
C SER A 64 7.00 13.80 9.10
N LEU A 65 8.17 13.90 8.46
CA LEU A 65 8.92 15.15 8.33
C LEU A 65 8.10 16.21 7.59
N ARG A 66 7.40 15.83 6.51
CA ARG A 66 6.49 16.74 5.78
C ARG A 66 5.35 17.22 6.68
N TYR A 67 4.78 16.35 7.52
CA TYR A 67 3.76 16.74 8.49
C TYR A 67 4.30 17.69 9.57
N ALA A 68 5.49 17.44 10.10
CA ALA A 68 6.12 18.31 11.09
C ALA A 68 6.36 19.72 10.52
N PHE A 69 6.82 19.83 9.27
CA PHE A 69 6.94 21.12 8.59
C PHE A 69 5.59 21.82 8.41
N ALA A 70 4.56 21.09 7.95
CA ALA A 70 3.23 21.66 7.74
C ALA A 70 2.60 22.18 9.04
N LYS A 71 2.93 21.59 10.18
CA LYS A 71 2.46 22.02 11.52
C LYS A 71 3.35 23.04 12.21
N GLY A 72 4.52 23.36 11.66
CA GLY A 72 5.50 24.24 12.30
C GLY A 72 6.21 23.63 13.51
N GLU A 73 6.23 22.29 13.62
CA GLU A 73 6.87 21.58 14.73
C GLU A 73 8.38 21.43 14.50
N ALA A 74 9.14 22.51 14.72
CA ALA A 74 10.57 22.57 14.40
C ALA A 74 11.40 21.48 15.11
N ASN A 75 11.16 21.24 16.41
CA ASN A 75 11.90 20.25 17.18
C ASN A 75 11.67 18.83 16.65
N THR A 76 10.42 18.49 16.32
CA THR A 76 10.05 17.20 15.72
C THR A 76 10.74 17.04 14.36
N ALA A 77 10.72 18.07 13.52
CA ALA A 77 11.37 18.02 12.20
C ALA A 77 12.89 17.80 12.31
N LEU A 78 13.56 18.46 13.25
CA LEU A 78 14.99 18.29 13.49
C LEU A 78 15.34 16.88 13.98
N ALA A 79 14.55 16.32 14.89
CA ALA A 79 14.73 14.94 15.35
C ALA A 79 14.60 13.93 14.21
N LEU A 80 13.57 14.09 13.36
CA LEU A 80 13.35 13.24 12.19
C LEU A 80 14.49 13.34 11.15
N LEU A 81 15.05 14.53 10.96
CA LEU A 81 16.20 14.73 10.08
C LEU A 81 17.47 14.06 10.62
N ALA A 82 17.70 14.09 11.94
CA ALA A 82 18.83 13.44 12.57
C ALA A 82 18.76 11.91 12.39
N ASP A 83 17.59 11.31 12.63
CA ASP A 83 17.34 9.88 12.41
C ASP A 83 17.56 9.48 10.93
N LEU A 84 16.98 10.22 9.99
CA LEU A 84 17.19 10.00 8.55
C LEU A 84 18.68 10.07 8.15
N ARG A 85 19.43 11.01 8.73
CA ARG A 85 20.88 11.11 8.52
C ARG A 85 21.60 9.87 9.02
N MET A 86 21.26 9.38 10.22
CA MET A 86 21.89 8.18 10.80
C MET A 86 21.66 6.96 9.90
N ARG A 87 20.43 6.72 9.46
CA ARG A 87 20.11 5.63 8.53
C ARG A 87 20.86 5.71 7.21
N ALA A 88 21.01 6.93 6.67
CA ALA A 88 21.78 7.14 5.43
C ALA A 88 23.28 6.83 5.60
N HIS A 89 23.84 7.01 6.79
CA HIS A 89 25.21 6.58 7.09
C HIS A 89 25.32 5.06 7.20
N GLU A 90 24.35 4.39 7.86
CA GLU A 90 24.32 2.93 7.97
C GLU A 90 24.22 2.23 6.61
N MET A 91 23.49 2.82 5.65
CA MET A 91 23.39 2.28 4.27
C MET A 91 24.70 2.29 3.48
N LYS A 92 25.69 3.10 3.88
CA LYS A 92 26.98 3.23 3.18
C LYS A 92 28.05 2.29 3.70
N SER A 93 27.83 1.65 4.85
CA SER A 93 28.78 0.76 5.51
C SER A 93 28.51 -0.71 5.19
#